data_AF-A0A416JG33-F1
#
_entry.id   AF-A0A416JG33-F1
#
_cell.length_a   1.000
_cell.length_b   1.000
_cell.length_c   1.000
_cell.angle_alpha   90.00
_cell.angle_beta   90.00
_cell.angle_gamma   90.00
#
_symmetry.space_group_name_H-M   'P 1'
#
loop_
_entity.id
_entity.type
_entity.pdbx_description
1 polymer ?
#
loop_
_entity_poly.entity_id
_entity_poly.type
_entity_poly.pdbx_seq_one_letter_code
_entity_poly.pdbx_strand_id
1 'polypeptide(L)'
;MRKVIWKQGRKLCLLGVLAALSIFASGCFGGGKEKYTFRENGIDLLEAGDYEGAIQAFDQALEASDGMVGNFELDILKYRAEAECGTGDYEAAANTYAVLNQVDGERPEYLGRSCLLYVKAGAVDKALEQYQRAYAKDPAGETTQEALLAVGQGLTDAGRFDDAMGLYESALSGGMQNAELYNRMGLCQLDAGKISDALDYFEQGLSMADQEPEVRKKLVYNKAAAQEQNADFAGAFTTLESYVQEFGSTAEIEKEMTFLKTR
;
A
#
# COMPACT_ATOMS: atom_id res chain seq x y z
N MET A 1 -29.77 9.98 -46.08
CA MET A 1 -29.60 11.00 -45.02
C MET A 1 -30.29 10.55 -43.75
N ARG A 2 -29.53 10.29 -42.67
CA ARG A 2 -29.84 10.74 -41.30
C ARG A 2 -28.73 10.26 -40.37
N LYS A 3 -28.00 11.23 -39.82
CA LYS A 3 -26.91 11.09 -38.85
C LYS A 3 -27.48 10.52 -37.54
N VAL A 4 -26.86 9.47 -37.00
CA VAL A 4 -27.08 9.06 -35.60
C VAL A 4 -26.04 9.81 -34.76
N ILE A 5 -26.54 10.74 -33.97
CA ILE A 5 -25.78 11.62 -33.09
C ILE A 5 -25.48 10.84 -31.81
N TRP A 6 -24.20 10.71 -31.47
CA TRP A 6 -23.75 10.26 -30.15
C TRP A 6 -24.16 11.30 -29.10
N LYS A 7 -24.96 10.88 -28.10
CA LYS A 7 -25.10 11.62 -26.85
C LYS A 7 -24.13 11.03 -25.84
N GLN A 8 -23.11 11.82 -25.47
CA GLN A 8 -22.33 11.59 -24.26
C GLN A 8 -23.28 11.59 -23.05
N GLY A 9 -23.36 10.46 -22.35
CA GLY A 9 -24.03 10.38 -21.06
C GLY A 9 -23.17 11.01 -19.99
N ARG A 10 -23.62 12.14 -19.44
CA ARG A 10 -23.11 12.70 -18.17
C ARG A 10 -23.25 11.63 -17.08
N LYS A 11 -22.14 11.21 -16.47
CA LYS A 11 -22.18 10.41 -15.24
C LYS A 11 -22.51 11.34 -14.08
N LEU A 12 -23.75 11.28 -13.60
CA LEU A 12 -24.18 11.85 -12.33
C LEU A 12 -24.30 10.67 -11.35
N CYS A 13 -23.50 10.62 -10.28
CA CYS A 13 -23.65 9.70 -9.13
C CYS A 13 -23.18 10.46 -7.87
N LEU A 14 -24.12 11.04 -7.11
CA LEU A 14 -24.66 10.63 -5.78
C LEU A 14 -23.72 11.05 -4.63
N LEU A 15 -24.02 12.13 -3.89
CA LEU A 15 -24.87 12.20 -2.69
C LEU A 15 -24.48 11.20 -1.58
N GLY A 16 -23.91 11.73 -0.50
CA GLY A 16 -24.32 11.36 0.85
C GLY A 16 -23.27 10.74 1.77
N VAL A 17 -22.46 11.58 2.42
CA VAL A 17 -22.25 11.47 3.88
C VAL A 17 -22.56 12.87 4.47
N LEU A 18 -23.68 12.99 5.17
CA LEU A 18 -24.09 14.15 5.99
C LEU A 18 -23.36 14.05 7.36
N ALA A 19 -23.01 15.10 8.11
CA ALA A 19 -23.69 16.37 8.33
C ALA A 19 -22.70 17.45 8.85
N ALA A 20 -22.87 18.70 8.43
CA ALA A 20 -23.39 19.76 9.30
C ALA A 20 -24.16 20.81 8.49
N LEU A 21 -25.42 21.01 8.86
CA LEU A 21 -26.31 22.05 8.34
C LEU A 21 -25.90 23.42 8.90
N SER A 22 -25.49 24.32 8.02
CA SER A 22 -25.81 25.74 8.16
C SER A 22 -26.02 26.35 6.79
N ILE A 23 -27.29 26.66 6.52
CA ILE A 23 -27.76 27.36 5.33
C ILE A 23 -27.27 28.80 5.41
N PHE A 24 -26.37 29.19 4.50
CA PHE A 24 -26.34 30.55 3.98
C PHE A 24 -26.34 30.49 2.45
N ALA A 25 -27.51 30.71 1.87
CA ALA A 25 -27.62 31.07 0.47
C ALA A 25 -27.06 32.47 0.29
N SER A 26 -25.86 32.58 -0.28
CA SER A 26 -25.33 33.83 -0.80
C SER A 26 -24.40 33.54 -1.98
N GLY A 27 -24.88 33.84 -3.18
CA GLY A 27 -24.01 34.13 -4.32
C GLY A 27 -23.52 32.95 -5.16
N CYS A 28 -24.43 32.26 -5.86
CA CYS A 28 -24.06 31.59 -7.11
C CYS A 28 -23.64 32.67 -8.12
N PHE A 29 -22.36 33.04 -8.18
CA PHE A 29 -21.59 33.59 -9.32
C PHE A 29 -20.16 34.07 -8.89
N GLY A 30 -19.60 33.53 -7.80
CA GLY A 30 -18.24 33.85 -7.31
C GLY A 30 -17.27 32.67 -7.15
N GLY A 31 -17.76 31.42 -7.11
CA GLY A 31 -17.00 30.23 -6.67
C GLY A 31 -15.85 29.77 -7.59
N GLY A 32 -15.59 30.46 -8.69
CA GLY A 32 -14.53 30.09 -9.62
C GLY A 32 -13.12 30.24 -9.02
N LYS A 33 -12.85 31.29 -8.26
CA LYS A 33 -11.49 31.58 -7.73
C LYS A 33 -11.25 30.99 -6.34
N GLU A 34 -12.28 30.95 -5.51
CA GLU A 34 -12.18 30.59 -4.10
C GLU A 34 -11.71 29.15 -3.88
N LYS A 35 -12.19 28.22 -4.71
CA LYS A 35 -11.72 26.82 -4.69
C LYS A 35 -10.22 26.67 -4.92
N TYR A 36 -9.62 27.51 -5.77
CA TYR A 36 -8.18 27.49 -6.01
C TYR A 36 -7.40 28.00 -4.81
N THR A 37 -7.92 29.03 -4.11
CA THR A 37 -7.31 29.53 -2.88
C THR A 37 -7.34 28.49 -1.77
N PHE A 38 -8.46 27.79 -1.58
CA PHE A 38 -8.54 26.69 -0.61
C PHE A 38 -7.60 25.55 -0.97
N ARG A 39 -7.50 25.19 -2.26
CA ARG A 39 -6.53 24.21 -2.75
C ARG A 39 -5.10 24.59 -2.42
N GLU A 40 -4.69 25.82 -2.74
CA GLU A 40 -3.33 26.32 -2.50
C GLU A 40 -3.01 26.29 -1.00
N ASN A 41 -3.92 26.80 -0.17
CA ASN A 41 -3.77 26.74 1.28
C ASN A 41 -3.67 25.30 1.81
N GLY A 42 -4.45 24.36 1.25
CA GLY A 42 -4.35 22.95 1.64
C GLY A 42 -3.00 22.33 1.31
N ILE A 43 -2.40 22.69 0.17
CA ILE A 43 -1.05 22.24 -0.20
C ILE A 43 0.00 22.86 0.73
N ASP A 44 -0.09 24.15 1.01
CA ASP A 44 0.84 24.83 1.94
C ASP A 44 0.80 24.19 3.34
N LEU A 45 -0.41 23.85 3.84
CA LEU A 45 -0.59 23.16 5.11
C LEU A 45 -0.05 21.73 5.08
N LEU A 46 -0.26 21.00 3.97
CA LEU A 46 0.28 19.66 3.78
C LEU A 46 1.82 19.67 3.82
N GLU A 47 2.46 20.62 3.14
CA GLU A 47 3.92 20.81 3.15
C GLU A 47 4.43 21.22 4.54
N ALA A 48 3.64 21.98 5.30
CA ALA A 48 3.94 22.34 6.69
C ALA A 48 3.72 21.18 7.68
N GLY A 49 3.13 20.06 7.25
CA GLY A 49 2.78 18.92 8.10
C GLY A 49 1.54 19.13 8.96
N ASP A 50 0.76 20.18 8.72
CA ASP A 50 -0.55 20.38 9.33
C ASP A 50 -1.61 19.62 8.52
N TYR A 51 -1.66 18.30 8.73
CA TYR A 51 -2.47 17.40 7.93
C TYR A 51 -3.97 17.60 8.16
N GLU A 52 -4.40 17.84 9.40
CA GLU A 52 -5.81 18.14 9.71
C GLU A 52 -6.25 19.46 9.07
N GLY A 53 -5.42 20.50 9.13
CA GLY A 53 -5.67 21.77 8.45
C GLY A 53 -5.75 21.60 6.92
N ALA A 54 -4.84 20.80 6.35
CA ALA A 54 -4.84 20.49 4.93
C ALA A 54 -6.14 19.80 4.49
N ILE A 55 -6.60 18.79 5.22
CA ILE A 55 -7.87 18.09 4.95
C ILE A 55 -9.03 19.08 4.95
N GLN A 56 -9.10 19.96 5.98
CA GLN A 56 -10.16 20.96 6.06
C GLN A 56 -10.15 21.92 4.86
N ALA A 57 -8.97 22.37 4.43
CA ALA A 57 -8.83 23.23 3.27
C ALA A 57 -9.22 22.52 1.96
N PHE A 58 -8.89 21.23 1.81
CA PHE A 58 -9.31 20.43 0.66
C PHE A 58 -10.83 20.20 0.64
N ASP A 59 -11.45 19.97 1.79
CA ASP A 59 -12.92 19.87 1.91
C ASP A 59 -13.59 21.18 1.47
N GLN A 60 -13.07 22.33 1.94
CA GLN A 60 -13.54 23.65 1.49
C GLN A 60 -13.36 23.87 -0.02
N ALA A 61 -12.26 23.39 -0.60
CA ALA A 61 -12.04 23.46 -2.04
C ALA A 61 -13.07 22.64 -2.84
N LEU A 62 -13.43 21.44 -2.34
CA LEU A 62 -14.45 20.58 -2.95
C LEU A 62 -15.86 21.16 -2.77
N GLU A 63 -16.17 21.76 -1.62
CA GLU A 63 -17.45 22.43 -1.36
C GLU A 63 -17.64 23.68 -2.23
N ALA A 64 -16.57 24.43 -2.50
CA ALA A 64 -16.59 25.60 -3.37
C ALA A 64 -16.63 25.26 -4.88
N SER A 65 -16.49 23.98 -5.24
CA SER A 65 -16.56 23.51 -6.64
C SER A 65 -18.00 23.47 -7.17
N ASP A 66 -18.15 23.32 -8.49
CA ASP A 66 -19.45 23.30 -9.17
C ASP A 66 -20.18 21.93 -9.09
N GLY A 67 -19.65 21.02 -8.27
CA GLY A 67 -20.14 19.66 -8.09
C GLY A 67 -19.86 18.72 -9.26
N MET A 68 -19.19 19.17 -10.33
CA MET A 68 -18.77 18.30 -11.41
C MET A 68 -17.38 17.74 -11.11
N VAL A 69 -17.21 16.42 -11.22
CA VAL A 69 -15.89 15.82 -11.10
C VAL A 69 -15.10 16.05 -12.39
N GLY A 70 -14.08 16.89 -12.32
CA GLY A 70 -13.07 17.08 -13.34
C GLY A 70 -11.66 16.94 -12.77
N ASN A 71 -10.66 17.29 -13.58
CA ASN A 71 -9.25 17.16 -13.18
C ASN A 71 -8.92 17.92 -11.88
N PHE A 72 -9.63 19.01 -11.59
CA PHE A 72 -9.43 19.77 -10.36
C PHE A 72 -9.85 18.95 -9.14
N GLU A 73 -11.06 18.40 -9.12
CA GLU A 73 -11.58 17.62 -7.99
C GLU A 73 -10.78 16.33 -7.80
N LEU A 74 -10.36 15.68 -8.89
CA LEU A 74 -9.50 14.49 -8.83
C LEU A 74 -8.14 14.77 -8.20
N ASP A 75 -7.58 15.94 -8.48
CA ASP A 75 -6.31 16.38 -7.91
C ASP A 75 -6.46 16.70 -6.42
N ILE A 76 -7.52 17.40 -6.02
CA ILE A 76 -7.84 17.63 -4.60
C ILE A 76 -7.99 16.32 -3.83
N LEU A 77 -8.72 15.35 -4.38
CA LEU A 77 -8.91 14.05 -3.72
C LEU A 77 -7.59 13.31 -3.52
N LYS A 78 -6.60 13.47 -4.40
CA LYS A 78 -5.27 12.88 -4.22
C LYS A 78 -4.50 13.54 -3.08
N TYR A 79 -4.47 14.88 -3.03
CA TYR A 79 -3.83 15.60 -1.93
C TYR A 79 -4.53 15.36 -0.59
N ARG A 80 -5.86 15.26 -0.60
CA ARG A 80 -6.64 14.93 0.59
C ARG A 80 -6.29 13.54 1.11
N ALA A 81 -6.20 12.53 0.23
CA ALA A 81 -5.75 11.19 0.62
C ALA A 81 -4.33 11.18 1.18
N GLU A 82 -3.44 12.02 0.66
CA GLU A 82 -2.07 12.19 1.19
C GLU A 82 -2.08 12.81 2.59
N ALA A 83 -2.88 13.86 2.81
CA ALA A 83 -3.06 14.45 4.13
C ALA A 83 -3.66 13.45 5.13
N GLU A 84 -4.67 12.67 4.73
CA GLU A 84 -5.23 11.58 5.53
C GLU A 84 -4.16 10.54 5.91
N CYS A 85 -3.28 10.17 4.98
CA CYS A 85 -2.13 9.32 5.30
C CYS A 85 -1.19 9.96 6.33
N GLY A 86 -0.98 11.28 6.26
CA GLY A 86 -0.19 12.05 7.21
C GLY A 86 -0.75 12.03 8.63
N THR A 87 -2.08 12.05 8.78
CA THR A 87 -2.75 11.86 10.09
C THR A 87 -2.69 10.43 10.61
N GLY A 88 -2.32 9.46 9.77
CA GLY A 88 -2.39 8.03 10.07
C GLY A 88 -3.77 7.41 9.88
N ASP A 89 -4.78 8.17 9.42
CA ASP A 89 -6.11 7.65 9.07
C ASP A 89 -6.09 6.98 7.68
N TYR A 90 -5.45 5.81 7.62
CA TYR A 90 -5.32 5.04 6.39
C TYR A 90 -6.65 4.53 5.86
N GLU A 91 -7.67 4.35 6.72
CA GLU A 91 -9.00 3.94 6.26
C GLU A 91 -9.71 5.09 5.54
N ALA A 92 -9.64 6.32 6.06
CA ALA A 92 -10.14 7.50 5.36
C ALA A 92 -9.42 7.70 4.02
N ALA A 93 -8.10 7.59 3.99
CA ALA A 93 -7.33 7.66 2.75
C ALA A 93 -7.76 6.59 1.73
N ALA A 94 -7.96 5.34 2.18
CA ALA A 94 -8.41 4.25 1.32
C ALA A 94 -9.82 4.51 0.75
N ASN A 95 -10.72 5.10 1.55
CA ASN A 95 -12.05 5.53 1.12
C ASN A 95 -11.97 6.66 0.08
N THR A 96 -11.06 7.62 0.24
CA THR A 96 -10.84 8.68 -0.76
C THR A 96 -10.39 8.09 -2.11
N TYR A 97 -9.52 7.07 -2.11
CA TYR A 97 -9.20 6.33 -3.34
C TYR A 97 -10.38 5.50 -3.89
N ALA A 98 -11.27 5.01 -3.03
CA ALA A 98 -12.51 4.37 -3.48
C ALA A 98 -13.42 5.36 -4.21
N VAL A 99 -13.50 6.63 -3.74
CA VAL A 99 -14.19 7.71 -4.47
C VAL A 99 -13.53 7.94 -5.83
N LEU A 100 -12.21 8.09 -5.89
CA LEU A 100 -11.46 8.25 -7.16
C LEU A 100 -11.78 7.14 -8.17
N ASN A 101 -11.82 5.88 -7.72
CA ASN A 101 -12.20 4.74 -8.56
C ASN A 101 -13.63 4.86 -9.14
N GLN A 102 -14.58 5.40 -8.37
CA GLN A 102 -15.96 5.55 -8.83
C GLN A 102 -16.09 6.67 -9.87
N VAL A 103 -15.37 7.77 -9.69
CA VAL A 103 -15.57 9.00 -10.46
C VAL A 103 -14.63 9.14 -11.67
N ASP A 104 -13.43 8.57 -11.60
CA ASP A 104 -12.40 8.62 -12.67
C ASP A 104 -12.13 7.24 -13.30
N GLY A 105 -13.03 6.29 -13.03
CA GLY A 105 -12.94 4.91 -13.47
C GLY A 105 -12.02 4.06 -12.59
N GLU A 106 -12.28 2.76 -12.60
CA GLU A 106 -11.41 1.79 -11.90
C GLU A 106 -10.08 1.66 -12.64
N ARG A 107 -9.02 2.18 -12.03
CA ARG A 107 -7.65 2.11 -12.57
C ARG A 107 -6.78 1.26 -11.64
N PRO A 108 -5.86 0.42 -12.16
CA PRO A 108 -4.96 -0.37 -11.32
C PRO A 108 -4.23 0.47 -10.28
N GLU A 109 -3.85 1.70 -10.62
CA GLU A 109 -3.14 2.62 -9.72
C GLU A 109 -3.99 3.00 -8.50
N TYR A 110 -5.27 3.34 -8.70
CA TYR A 110 -6.18 3.71 -7.61
C TYR A 110 -6.57 2.50 -6.76
N LEU A 111 -6.78 1.35 -7.40
CA LEU A 111 -7.07 0.09 -6.71
C LEU A 111 -5.87 -0.36 -5.86
N GLY A 112 -4.66 -0.30 -6.40
CA GLY A 112 -3.43 -0.61 -5.68
C GLY A 112 -3.19 0.33 -4.50
N ARG A 113 -3.38 1.64 -4.67
CA ARG A 113 -3.28 2.61 -3.56
C ARG A 113 -4.30 2.32 -2.45
N SER A 114 -5.56 2.11 -2.80
CA SER A 114 -6.61 1.75 -1.84
C SER A 114 -6.27 0.44 -1.11
N CYS A 115 -5.78 -0.56 -1.85
CA CYS A 115 -5.32 -1.83 -1.29
C CYS A 115 -4.21 -1.65 -0.24
N LEU A 116 -3.13 -0.95 -0.59
CA LEU A 116 -2.00 -0.69 0.31
C LEU A 116 -2.44 0.05 1.60
N LEU A 117 -3.37 0.98 1.46
CA LEU A 117 -3.90 1.74 2.59
C LEU A 117 -4.79 0.90 3.49
N TYR A 118 -5.64 0.02 2.93
CA TYR A 118 -6.41 -0.93 3.73
C TYR A 118 -5.51 -1.92 4.47
N VAL A 119 -4.40 -2.37 3.88
CA VAL A 119 -3.40 -3.19 4.61
C VAL A 119 -2.83 -2.41 5.79
N LYS A 120 -2.42 -1.15 5.60
CA LYS A 120 -1.92 -0.29 6.68
C LYS A 120 -2.96 -0.04 7.78
N ALA A 121 -4.24 0.02 7.42
CA ALA A 121 -5.35 0.13 8.36
C ALA A 121 -5.67 -1.18 9.10
N GLY A 122 -5.02 -2.30 8.78
CA GLY A 122 -5.35 -3.64 9.28
C GLY A 122 -6.66 -4.21 8.69
N ALA A 123 -7.27 -3.53 7.73
CA ALA A 123 -8.52 -3.93 7.07
C ALA A 123 -8.24 -4.90 5.90
N VAL A 124 -7.61 -6.05 6.21
CA VAL A 124 -7.08 -6.98 5.19
C VAL A 124 -8.15 -7.53 4.23
N ASP A 125 -9.39 -7.73 4.68
CA ASP A 125 -10.48 -8.17 3.80
C ASP A 125 -10.85 -7.13 2.74
N LYS A 126 -10.84 -5.84 3.11
CA LYS A 126 -11.06 -4.75 2.15
C LYS A 126 -9.89 -4.63 1.19
N ALA A 127 -8.66 -4.82 1.67
CA ALA A 127 -7.47 -4.85 0.82
C ALA A 127 -7.55 -5.97 -0.22
N LEU A 128 -7.94 -7.18 0.19
CA LEU A 128 -8.11 -8.33 -0.70
C LEU A 128 -9.15 -8.04 -1.79
N GLU A 129 -10.27 -7.38 -1.46
CA GLU A 129 -11.26 -6.95 -2.46
C GLU A 129 -10.65 -5.98 -3.50
N GLN A 130 -9.89 -4.98 -3.05
CA GLN A 130 -9.24 -4.03 -3.97
C GLN A 130 -8.18 -4.72 -4.83
N TYR A 131 -7.40 -5.64 -4.25
CA TYR A 131 -6.43 -6.45 -4.99
C TYR A 131 -7.10 -7.31 -6.07
N GLN A 132 -8.20 -8.00 -5.75
CA GLN A 132 -8.94 -8.81 -6.73
C GLN A 132 -9.44 -7.97 -7.90
N ARG A 133 -9.92 -6.74 -7.61
CA ARG A 133 -10.32 -5.78 -8.64
C ARG A 133 -9.12 -5.29 -9.46
N ALA A 134 -7.97 -5.03 -8.83
CA ALA A 134 -6.75 -4.63 -9.54
C ALA A 134 -6.24 -5.75 -10.47
N TYR A 135 -6.18 -6.97 -9.94
CA TYR A 135 -5.80 -8.17 -10.69
C TYR A 135 -6.68 -8.42 -11.90
N ALA A 136 -8.00 -8.19 -11.78
CA ALA A 136 -8.91 -8.31 -12.92
C ALA A 136 -8.66 -7.28 -14.03
N LYS A 137 -8.00 -6.15 -13.75
CA LYS A 137 -7.64 -5.14 -14.75
C LYS A 137 -6.28 -5.41 -15.39
N ASP A 138 -5.29 -5.71 -14.56
CA ASP A 138 -3.92 -5.90 -14.99
C ASP A 138 -3.21 -6.94 -14.10
N PRO A 139 -3.35 -8.24 -14.41
CA PRO A 139 -2.77 -9.32 -13.61
C PRO A 139 -1.24 -9.26 -13.45
N ALA A 140 -0.56 -8.75 -14.47
CA ALA A 140 0.91 -8.72 -14.54
C ALA A 140 1.50 -7.33 -14.23
N GLY A 141 0.65 -6.31 -14.08
CA GLY A 141 1.06 -4.95 -13.81
C GLY A 141 1.79 -4.80 -12.48
N GLU A 142 2.81 -3.95 -12.47
CA GLU A 142 3.65 -3.68 -11.30
C GLU A 142 2.84 -3.35 -10.05
N THR A 143 1.83 -2.47 -10.16
CA THR A 143 0.95 -2.11 -9.05
C THR A 143 0.15 -3.30 -8.52
N THR A 144 -0.29 -4.21 -9.39
CA THR A 144 -1.00 -5.42 -8.97
C THR A 144 -0.06 -6.37 -8.23
N GLN A 145 1.19 -6.50 -8.68
CA GLN A 145 2.20 -7.31 -8.00
C GLN A 145 2.55 -6.73 -6.63
N GLU A 146 2.71 -5.41 -6.52
CA GLU A 146 2.93 -4.72 -5.25
C GLU A 146 1.74 -4.93 -4.29
N ALA A 147 0.50 -4.80 -4.78
CA ALA A 147 -0.71 -5.06 -4.01
C ALA A 147 -0.78 -6.51 -3.51
N LEU A 148 -0.39 -7.49 -4.34
CA LEU A 148 -0.33 -8.90 -3.96
C LEU A 148 0.59 -9.12 -2.75
N LEU A 149 1.82 -8.61 -2.82
CA LEU A 149 2.80 -8.74 -1.75
C LEU A 149 2.31 -8.07 -0.45
N ALA A 150 1.65 -6.91 -0.58
CA ALA A 150 1.10 -6.20 0.56
C ALA A 150 -0.11 -6.92 1.19
N VAL A 151 -1.05 -7.44 0.40
CA VAL A 151 -2.19 -8.21 0.93
C VAL A 151 -1.70 -9.47 1.61
N GLY A 152 -0.76 -10.18 0.98
CA GLY A 152 -0.14 -11.35 1.60
C GLY A 152 0.51 -11.01 2.93
N GLN A 153 1.23 -9.89 3.04
CA GLN A 153 1.79 -9.44 4.32
C GLN A 153 0.69 -9.13 5.33
N GLY A 154 -0.36 -8.40 4.93
CA GLY A 154 -1.49 -8.11 5.82
C GLY A 154 -2.21 -9.37 6.31
N LEU A 155 -2.27 -10.42 5.49
CA LEU A 155 -2.81 -11.73 5.89
C LEU A 155 -1.87 -12.42 6.89
N THR A 156 -0.56 -12.37 6.68
CA THR A 156 0.44 -12.86 7.65
C THR A 156 0.32 -12.14 8.99
N ASP A 157 0.28 -10.81 9.00
CA ASP A 157 0.17 -9.99 10.21
C ASP A 157 -1.14 -10.27 10.98
N ALA A 158 -2.21 -10.63 10.25
CA ALA A 158 -3.49 -11.05 10.81
C ALA A 158 -3.52 -12.52 11.28
N GLY A 159 -2.42 -13.27 11.17
CA GLY A 159 -2.32 -14.69 11.52
C GLY A 159 -3.03 -15.64 10.54
N ARG A 160 -3.43 -15.14 9.36
CA ARG A 160 -4.12 -15.92 8.31
C ARG A 160 -3.12 -16.53 7.34
N PHE A 161 -2.22 -17.35 7.89
CA PHE A 161 -1.06 -17.88 7.17
C PHE A 161 -1.43 -18.72 5.95
N ASP A 162 -2.46 -19.56 6.04
CA ASP A 162 -2.89 -20.40 4.92
C ASP A 162 -3.46 -19.57 3.76
N ASP A 163 -4.18 -18.48 4.07
CA ASP A 163 -4.69 -17.55 3.04
C ASP A 163 -3.54 -16.78 2.37
N ALA A 164 -2.56 -16.33 3.16
CA ALA A 164 -1.36 -15.66 2.64
C ALA A 164 -0.56 -16.58 1.71
N MET A 165 -0.29 -17.81 2.15
CA MET A 165 0.41 -18.81 1.34
C MET A 165 -0.37 -19.16 0.08
N GLY A 166 -1.68 -19.37 0.16
CA GLY A 166 -2.51 -19.62 -1.03
C GLY A 166 -2.46 -18.48 -2.06
N LEU A 167 -2.42 -17.22 -1.59
CA LEU A 167 -2.23 -16.06 -2.45
C LEU A 167 -0.86 -16.05 -3.12
N TYR A 168 0.22 -16.29 -2.37
CA TYR A 168 1.58 -16.34 -2.91
C TYR A 168 1.81 -17.51 -3.87
N GLU A 169 1.30 -18.70 -3.54
CA GLU A 169 1.39 -19.89 -4.40
C GLU A 169 0.62 -19.69 -5.72
N SER A 170 -0.53 -19.01 -5.67
CA SER A 170 -1.25 -18.61 -6.87
C SER A 170 -0.45 -17.62 -7.71
N ALA A 171 0.26 -16.66 -7.08
CA ALA A 171 1.14 -15.72 -7.78
C ALA A 171 2.31 -16.44 -8.47
N LEU A 172 2.95 -17.36 -7.74
CA LEU A 172 4.06 -18.17 -8.21
C LEU A 172 3.64 -19.03 -9.40
N SER A 173 2.48 -19.68 -9.30
CA SER A 173 1.89 -20.47 -10.39
C SER A 173 1.52 -19.61 -11.61
N GLY A 174 1.21 -18.33 -11.38
CA GLY A 174 0.96 -17.32 -12.41
C GLY A 174 2.23 -16.75 -13.06
N GLY A 175 3.42 -17.17 -12.63
CA GLY A 175 4.70 -16.75 -13.19
C GLY A 175 5.40 -15.61 -12.44
N MET A 176 4.86 -15.14 -11.31
CA MET A 176 5.60 -14.24 -10.41
C MET A 176 6.67 -15.04 -9.70
N GLN A 177 7.90 -15.02 -10.19
CA GLN A 177 9.03 -15.70 -9.58
C GLN A 177 10.18 -14.71 -9.40
N ASN A 178 10.31 -14.16 -8.20
CA ASN A 178 11.35 -13.19 -7.85
C ASN A 178 11.73 -13.30 -6.36
N ALA A 179 12.84 -12.66 -5.99
CA ALA A 179 13.40 -12.73 -4.65
C ALA A 179 12.45 -12.20 -3.56
N GLU A 180 11.71 -11.12 -3.84
CA GLU A 180 10.79 -10.51 -2.87
C GLU A 180 9.58 -11.42 -2.57
N LEU A 181 9.01 -12.11 -3.56
CA LEU A 181 7.92 -13.07 -3.31
C LEU A 181 8.40 -14.21 -2.39
N TYR A 182 9.56 -14.78 -2.68
CA TYR A 182 10.13 -15.83 -1.83
C TYR A 182 10.44 -15.34 -0.42
N ASN A 183 10.92 -14.10 -0.27
CA ASN A 183 11.09 -13.47 1.03
C ASN A 183 9.76 -13.39 1.81
N ARG A 184 8.67 -13.00 1.15
CA ARG A 184 7.33 -12.94 1.76
C ARG A 184 6.79 -14.31 2.15
N MET A 185 6.98 -15.32 1.31
CA MET A 185 6.61 -16.71 1.63
C MET A 185 7.41 -17.22 2.84
N GLY A 186 8.71 -16.95 2.89
CA GLY A 186 9.57 -17.32 4.01
C GLY A 186 9.14 -16.66 5.33
N LEU A 187 8.87 -15.35 5.32
CA LEU A 187 8.35 -14.63 6.49
C LEU A 187 6.99 -15.20 6.95
N CYS A 188 6.08 -15.48 6.01
CA CYS A 188 4.79 -16.08 6.34
C CYS A 188 4.94 -17.44 7.04
N GLN A 189 5.83 -18.31 6.56
CA GLN A 189 6.06 -19.61 7.18
C GLN A 189 6.78 -19.48 8.53
N LEU A 190 7.68 -18.51 8.66
CA LEU A 190 8.38 -18.23 9.92
C LEU A 190 7.37 -17.84 11.01
N ASP A 191 6.46 -16.90 10.70
CA ASP A 191 5.40 -16.46 11.62
C ASP A 191 4.39 -17.58 11.93
N ALA A 192 4.17 -18.48 10.98
CA ALA A 192 3.39 -19.71 11.18
C ALA A 192 4.12 -20.78 12.03
N GLY A 193 5.38 -20.55 12.43
CA GLY A 193 6.21 -21.49 13.17
C GLY A 193 6.77 -22.64 12.33
N LYS A 194 6.63 -22.59 11.00
CA LYS A 194 7.16 -23.60 10.06
C LYS A 194 8.56 -23.20 9.61
N ILE A 195 9.49 -23.23 10.57
CA ILE A 195 10.84 -22.66 10.41
C ILE A 195 11.63 -23.34 9.27
N SER A 196 11.48 -24.66 9.08
CA SER A 196 12.16 -25.37 7.98
C SER A 196 11.70 -24.85 6.61
N ASP A 197 10.38 -24.71 6.41
CA ASP A 197 9.82 -24.21 5.16
C ASP A 197 10.26 -22.75 4.91
N ALA A 198 10.34 -21.95 5.98
CA ALA A 198 10.82 -20.57 5.91
C ALA A 198 12.26 -20.50 5.38
N LEU A 199 13.16 -21.35 5.90
CA LEU A 199 14.55 -21.43 5.44
C LEU A 199 14.63 -21.82 3.96
N ASP A 200 13.84 -22.80 3.52
CA ASP A 200 13.80 -23.22 2.11
C ASP A 200 13.37 -22.08 1.18
N TYR A 201 12.39 -21.27 1.60
CA TYR A 201 11.97 -20.10 0.82
C TYR A 201 13.01 -18.98 0.82
N PHE A 202 13.67 -18.71 1.95
CA PHE A 202 14.76 -17.72 1.97
C PHE A 202 15.92 -18.13 1.07
N GLU A 203 16.26 -19.43 1.01
CA GLU A 203 17.29 -19.94 0.11
C GLU A 203 16.90 -19.80 -1.36
N GLN A 204 15.66 -20.11 -1.71
CA GLN A 204 15.13 -19.87 -3.07
C GLN A 204 15.20 -18.39 -3.43
N GLY A 205 14.78 -17.49 -2.53
CA GLY A 205 14.87 -16.05 -2.75
C GLY A 205 16.31 -15.57 -2.96
N LEU A 206 17.26 -16.05 -2.15
CA LEU A 206 18.67 -15.70 -2.26
C LEU A 206 19.29 -16.12 -3.60
N SER A 207 18.83 -17.25 -4.17
CA SER A 207 19.27 -17.72 -5.50
C SER A 207 18.85 -16.79 -6.65
N MET A 208 17.93 -15.86 -6.39
CA MET A 208 17.41 -14.91 -7.38
C MET A 208 17.83 -13.45 -7.12
N ALA A 209 18.48 -13.16 -5.98
CA ALA A 209 18.69 -11.80 -5.50
C ALA A 209 20.01 -11.16 -5.95
N ASP A 210 20.73 -11.76 -6.92
CA ASP A 210 22.07 -11.31 -7.34
C ASP A 210 22.12 -9.87 -7.86
N GLN A 211 21.01 -9.33 -8.36
CA GLN A 211 20.90 -7.94 -8.86
C GLN A 211 19.97 -7.08 -7.99
N GLU A 212 19.54 -7.58 -6.83
CA GLU A 212 18.58 -6.92 -5.93
C GLU A 212 19.19 -6.79 -4.52
N PRO A 213 20.22 -5.94 -4.31
CA PRO A 213 20.98 -5.90 -3.07
C PRO A 213 20.13 -5.61 -1.83
N GLU A 214 19.08 -4.78 -1.96
CA GLU A 214 18.17 -4.49 -0.84
C GLU A 214 17.29 -5.68 -0.48
N VAL A 215 16.84 -6.49 -1.45
CA VAL A 215 16.07 -7.71 -1.19
C VAL A 215 16.98 -8.80 -0.64
N ARG A 216 18.20 -8.93 -1.19
CA ARG A 216 19.23 -9.83 -0.69
C ARG A 216 19.56 -9.56 0.77
N LYS A 217 19.74 -8.29 1.14
CA LYS A 217 19.96 -7.85 2.52
C LYS A 217 18.86 -8.33 3.46
N LYS A 218 17.58 -8.15 3.09
CA LYS A 218 16.42 -8.63 3.88
C LYS A 218 16.42 -10.16 4.00
N LEU A 219 16.66 -10.87 2.90
CA LEU A 219 16.68 -12.33 2.86
C LEU A 219 17.76 -12.93 3.77
N VAL A 220 18.99 -12.40 3.72
CA VAL A 220 20.09 -12.87 4.58
C VAL A 220 19.75 -12.62 6.05
N TYR A 221 19.20 -11.45 6.37
CA TYR A 221 18.78 -11.13 7.74
C TYR A 221 17.66 -12.06 8.22
N ASN A 222 16.62 -12.27 7.42
CA ASN A 222 15.49 -13.13 7.77
C ASN A 222 15.90 -14.61 7.89
N LYS A 223 16.85 -15.07 7.05
CA LYS A 223 17.45 -16.40 7.16
C LYS A 223 18.17 -16.57 8.50
N ALA A 224 18.99 -15.59 8.91
CA ALA A 224 19.67 -15.64 10.20
C ALA A 224 18.68 -15.70 11.38
N ALA A 225 17.62 -14.89 11.34
CA ALA A 225 16.56 -14.91 12.35
C ALA A 225 15.83 -16.26 12.39
N ALA A 226 15.55 -16.88 11.24
CA ALA A 226 14.95 -18.21 11.17
C ALA A 226 15.90 -19.30 11.73
N GLN A 227 17.20 -19.23 11.46
CA GLN A 227 18.19 -20.15 12.02
C GLN A 227 18.26 -20.03 13.54
N GLU A 228 18.25 -18.81 14.07
CA GLU A 228 18.19 -18.58 15.51
C GLU A 228 16.94 -19.19 16.15
N GLN A 229 15.75 -18.98 15.54
CA GLN A 229 14.50 -19.59 16.01
C GLN A 229 14.54 -21.13 15.94
N ASN A 230 15.29 -21.70 14.99
CA ASN A 230 15.53 -23.13 14.87
C ASN A 230 16.58 -23.66 15.88
N ALA A 231 17.11 -22.81 16.75
CA ALA A 231 18.25 -23.07 17.63
C ALA A 231 19.57 -23.43 16.90
N ASP A 232 19.68 -23.10 15.61
CA ASP A 232 20.91 -23.16 14.84
C ASP A 232 21.71 -21.86 15.03
N PHE A 233 22.19 -21.63 16.25
CA PHE A 233 22.91 -20.41 16.62
C PHE A 233 24.23 -20.25 15.86
N ALA A 234 24.91 -21.36 15.56
CA ALA A 234 26.14 -21.35 14.80
C ALA A 234 25.89 -20.93 13.34
N GLY A 235 24.86 -21.50 12.71
CA GLY A 235 24.43 -21.11 11.36
C GLY A 235 23.96 -19.66 11.30
N ALA A 236 23.16 -19.21 12.26
CA ALA A 236 22.72 -17.81 12.37
C ALA A 236 23.92 -16.86 12.47
N PHE A 237 24.91 -17.20 13.30
CA PHE A 237 26.13 -16.41 13.46
C PHE A 237 26.93 -16.30 12.15
N THR A 238 27.16 -17.42 11.45
CA THR A 238 27.86 -17.44 10.16
C THR A 238 27.10 -16.66 9.07
N THR A 239 25.77 -16.73 9.07
CA THR A 239 24.93 -15.94 8.15
C THR A 239 25.07 -14.45 8.44
N LEU A 240 25.09 -14.03 9.72
CA LEU A 240 25.32 -12.62 10.09
C LEU A 240 26.76 -12.16 9.82
N GLU A 241 27.77 -13.02 9.94
CA GLU A 241 29.13 -12.68 9.49
C GLU A 241 29.14 -12.34 7.99
N SER A 242 28.45 -13.15 7.18
CA SER A 242 28.30 -12.92 5.74
C SER A 242 27.53 -11.62 5.47
N TYR A 243 26.46 -11.36 6.23
CA TYR A 243 25.70 -10.10 6.17
C TYR A 243 26.60 -8.89 6.40
N VAL A 244 27.43 -8.90 7.46
CA VAL A 244 28.30 -7.78 7.81
C VAL A 244 29.37 -7.55 6.76
N GLN A 245 29.94 -8.62 6.19
CA GLN A 245 30.93 -8.52 5.12
C GLN A 245 30.37 -7.84 3.87
N GLU A 246 29.10 -8.09 3.56
CA GLU A 246 28.47 -7.61 2.32
C GLU A 246 27.79 -6.26 2.46
N PHE A 247 27.07 -6.03 3.56
CA PHE A 247 26.20 -4.86 3.74
C PHE A 247 26.70 -3.88 4.80
N GLY A 248 27.79 -4.23 5.49
CA GLY A 248 28.26 -3.52 6.66
C GLY A 248 27.49 -3.87 7.93
N SER A 249 28.00 -3.38 9.04
CA SER A 249 27.49 -3.67 10.39
C SER A 249 26.58 -2.56 10.91
N THR A 250 25.68 -2.91 11.83
CA THR A 250 24.95 -1.96 12.67
C THR A 250 25.08 -2.38 14.14
N ALA A 251 24.78 -1.48 15.07
CA ALA A 251 24.86 -1.78 16.51
C ALA A 251 23.93 -2.93 16.90
N GLU A 252 22.78 -3.06 16.23
CA GLU A 252 21.84 -4.16 16.42
C GLU A 252 22.45 -5.50 15.99
N ILE A 253 23.09 -5.56 14.82
CA ILE A 253 23.74 -6.77 14.31
C ILE A 253 24.92 -7.19 15.20
N GLU A 254 25.74 -6.24 15.67
CA GLU A 254 26.88 -6.55 16.54
C GLU A 254 26.43 -7.11 17.88
N LYS A 255 25.36 -6.55 18.44
CA LYS A 255 24.76 -7.04 19.67
C LYS A 255 24.22 -8.46 19.47
N GLU A 256 23.53 -8.71 18.38
CA GLU A 256 22.96 -10.02 18.04
C GLU A 256 24.08 -11.07 17.87
N MET A 257 25.09 -10.75 17.07
CA MET A 257 26.27 -11.60 16.90
C MET A 257 27.01 -11.90 18.21
N THR A 258 27.05 -10.94 19.14
CA THR A 258 27.63 -11.16 20.48
C THR A 258 26.77 -12.12 21.30
N PHE A 259 25.44 -12.03 21.22
CA PHE A 259 24.53 -12.97 21.86
C PHE A 259 24.70 -14.38 21.29
N LEU A 260 24.69 -14.55 19.97
CA LEU A 260 24.80 -15.85 19.30
C LEU A 260 26.11 -16.57 19.64
N LYS A 261 27.23 -15.85 19.81
CA LYS A 261 28.53 -16.44 20.26
C LYS A 261 28.48 -17.11 21.63
N THR A 262 27.48 -16.80 22.46
CA THR A 262 27.37 -17.31 23.84
C THR A 262 26.44 -18.51 23.98
N ARG A 263 25.75 -18.91 22.90
CA ARG A 263 24.83 -20.05 22.85
C ARG A 263 25.53 -21.29 22.30
#